data_AF-A0A423PM92-F1
#
_entry.id   AF-A0A423PM92-F1
#
_cell.length_a   1.000
_cell.length_b   1.000
_cell.length_c   1.000
_cell.angle_alpha   90.00
_cell.angle_beta   90.00
_cell.angle_gamma   90.00
#
_symmetry.space_group_name_H-M   'P 1'
#
loop_
_entity.id
_entity.type
_entity.pdbx_description
1 polymer ?
#
loop_
_entity_poly.entity_id
_entity_poly.type
_entity_poly.pdbx_seq_one_letter_code
_entity_poly.pdbx_strand_id
1 'polypeptide(L)'
;MSSLEIAELTGKEHKHVMADIRKMLTGLGKRSADFSAVHRNTQNKEQPHFILDHDHVMCLVTGYKVQLRMAVIRRLRALESGEATPWHEQQDAAKAEQPELPDFSNPAEAARAWAEQYERAGIGRSDAEN
;
A
#
# COMPACT_ATOMS: atom_id res chain seq x y z
N MET A 1 6.27 9.98 8.04
CA MET A 1 7.63 9.37 7.85
C MET A 1 8.68 10.39 8.23
N SER A 2 9.74 9.99 8.94
CA SER A 2 10.80 10.92 9.37
C SER A 2 11.89 11.08 8.30
N SER A 3 12.61 12.21 8.27
CA SER A 3 13.72 12.40 7.32
C SER A 3 14.90 11.44 7.56
N LEU A 4 15.05 10.92 8.78
CA LEU A 4 16.02 9.88 9.11
C LEU A 4 15.66 8.55 8.46
N GLU A 5 14.39 8.15 8.60
CA GLU A 5 13.83 6.95 7.98
C GLU A 5 13.90 7.03 6.44
N ILE A 6 13.62 8.20 5.87
CA ILE A 6 13.78 8.42 4.42
C ILE A 6 15.25 8.25 3.99
N ALA A 7 16.21 8.76 4.77
CA ALA A 7 17.63 8.60 4.47
C ALA A 7 18.06 7.12 4.49
N GLU A 8 17.59 6.36 5.48
CA GLU A 8 17.82 4.92 5.58
C GLU A 8 17.23 4.16 4.40
N LEU A 9 15.95 4.39 4.07
CA LEU A 9 15.26 3.68 2.99
C LEU A 9 15.77 4.04 1.59
N THR A 10 16.26 5.26 1.40
CA THR A 10 16.76 5.73 0.10
C THR A 10 18.27 5.54 -0.08
N GLY A 11 19.01 5.27 0.99
CA GLY A 11 20.47 5.22 1.00
C GLY A 11 21.15 6.58 0.80
N LYS A 12 20.40 7.69 0.89
CA LYS A 12 20.96 9.04 0.77
C LYS A 12 21.42 9.54 2.13
N GLU A 13 22.48 10.34 2.18
CA GLU A 13 22.88 10.99 3.43
C GLU A 13 21.77 11.90 3.97
N HIS A 14 21.52 11.85 5.28
CA HIS A 14 20.47 12.62 5.96
C HIS A 14 20.57 14.12 5.68
N LYS A 15 21.78 14.67 5.60
CA LYS A 15 22.02 16.08 5.25
C LYS A 15 21.44 16.46 3.88
N HIS A 16 21.53 15.56 2.90
CA HIS A 16 21.01 15.77 1.55
C HIS A 16 19.50 15.64 1.53
N VAL A 17 18.95 14.66 2.25
CA VAL A 17 17.49 14.52 2.43
C VAL A 17 16.91 15.80 3.05
N MET A 18 17.51 16.34 4.11
CA MET A 18 17.07 17.60 4.71
C MET A 18 17.15 18.79 3.74
N ALA A 19 18.18 18.87 2.89
CA ALA A 19 18.28 19.92 1.88
C ALA A 19 17.19 19.80 0.81
N ASP A 20 16.95 18.57 0.34
CA ASP A 20 15.92 18.27 -0.65
C ASP A 20 14.52 18.55 -0.12
N ILE A 21 14.23 18.22 1.15
CA ILE A 21 12.96 18.54 1.80
C ILE A 21 12.74 20.05 1.85
N ARG A 22 13.75 20.84 2.25
CA ARG A 22 13.62 22.31 2.26
C ARG A 22 13.35 22.85 0.85
N LYS A 23 14.07 22.36 -0.16
CA LYS A 23 13.88 22.75 -1.56
C LYS A 23 12.47 22.40 -2.05
N MET A 24 11.99 21.21 -1.74
CA MET A 24 10.64 20.75 -2.07
C MET A 24 9.58 21.64 -1.42
N LEU A 25 9.69 21.90 -0.10
CA LEU A 25 8.74 22.75 0.62
C LEU A 25 8.71 24.18 0.09
N THR A 26 9.87 24.77 -0.20
CA THR A 26 9.96 26.08 -0.86
C THR A 26 9.26 26.08 -2.21
N GLY A 27 9.47 25.04 -3.03
CA GLY A 27 8.81 24.90 -4.34
C GLY A 27 7.29 24.75 -4.24
N LEU A 28 6.79 24.19 -3.15
CA LEU A 28 5.36 24.05 -2.86
C LEU A 28 4.77 25.27 -2.12
N GLY A 29 5.56 26.31 -1.85
CA GLY A 29 5.11 27.48 -1.09
C GLY A 29 4.80 27.20 0.38
N LYS A 30 5.35 26.10 0.95
CA LYS A 30 5.11 25.67 2.33
C LYS A 30 6.25 26.09 3.25
N ARG A 31 5.95 26.37 4.52
CA ARG A 31 6.97 26.75 5.50
C ARG A 31 7.64 25.49 6.06
N SER A 32 8.97 25.51 6.16
CA SER A 32 9.71 24.39 6.75
C SER A 32 9.38 24.16 8.23
N ALA A 33 8.95 25.20 8.95
CA ALA A 33 8.56 25.11 10.36
C ALA A 33 7.38 24.14 10.58
N ASP A 34 6.47 24.04 9.62
CA ASP A 34 5.25 23.22 9.71
C ASP A 34 5.56 21.72 9.80
N PHE A 35 6.77 21.32 9.37
CA PHE A 35 7.22 19.93 9.31
C PHE A 35 8.44 19.66 10.19
N SER A 36 8.96 20.69 10.87
CA SER A 36 10.19 20.58 11.65
C SER A 36 9.95 19.86 12.97
N ALA A 37 10.86 18.95 13.31
CA ALA A 37 10.88 18.23 14.57
C ALA A 37 12.32 18.14 15.10
N VAL A 38 12.47 17.83 16.39
CA VAL A 38 13.77 17.68 17.04
C VAL A 38 13.89 16.24 17.53
N HIS A 39 15.03 15.61 17.29
CA HIS A 39 15.35 14.29 17.81
C HIS A 39 16.63 14.36 18.64
N ARG A 40 16.73 13.53 19.68
CA ARG A 40 17.88 13.49 20.56
C ARG A 40 18.81 12.35 20.13
N ASN A 41 20.03 12.68 19.76
CA ASN A 41 21.00 11.68 19.33
C ASN A 41 21.58 10.89 20.53
N THR A 42 22.40 9.89 20.23
CA THR A 42 23.11 9.06 21.23
C THR A 42 24.06 9.85 22.14
N GLN A 43 24.46 11.05 21.73
CA GLN A 43 25.29 11.98 22.52
C GLN A 43 24.45 12.97 23.34
N ASN A 44 23.15 12.72 23.48
CA ASN A 44 22.21 13.55 24.23
C ASN A 44 21.98 14.95 23.64
N LYS A 45 22.41 15.20 22.39
CA LYS A 45 22.26 16.47 21.68
C LYS A 45 21.00 16.46 20.82
N GLU A 46 20.31 17.59 20.82
CA GLU A 46 19.17 17.84 19.94
C GLU A 46 19.63 18.05 18.50
N GLN A 47 18.98 17.35 17.57
CA GLN A 47 19.24 17.41 16.13
C GLN A 47 17.92 17.67 15.39
N PRO A 48 17.89 18.69 14.51
CA PRO A 48 16.70 18.98 13.73
C PRO A 48 16.47 17.90 12.67
N HIS A 49 15.22 17.53 12.46
CA HIS A 49 14.78 16.64 11.39
C HIS A 49 13.37 17.07 10.92
N PHE A 50 12.85 16.39 9.91
CA PHE A 50 11.50 16.64 9.40
C PHE A 50 10.61 15.42 9.58
N ILE A 51 9.31 15.68 9.83
CA ILE A 51 8.26 14.68 9.77
C ILE A 51 7.32 15.07 8.63
N LEU A 52 7.19 14.19 7.65
CA LEU A 52 6.38 14.40 6.45
C LEU A 52 5.16 13.48 6.44
N ASP A 53 4.04 13.98 5.90
CA ASP A 53 2.87 13.18 5.58
C ASP A 53 3.13 12.30 4.33
N HIS A 54 2.15 11.48 3.97
CA HIS A 54 2.25 10.58 2.84
C HIS A 54 2.58 11.30 1.53
N ASP A 55 1.91 12.41 1.23
CA ASP A 55 2.00 13.07 -0.07
C ASP A 55 3.34 13.79 -0.25
N HIS A 56 3.86 14.42 0.81
CA HIS A 56 5.18 15.04 0.78
C HIS A 56 6.30 13.99 0.67
N VAL A 57 6.15 12.83 1.32
CA VAL A 57 7.09 11.71 1.14
C VAL A 57 7.05 11.23 -0.31
N MET A 58 5.86 11.05 -0.88
CA MET A 58 5.70 10.58 -2.25
C MET A 58 6.30 11.57 -3.26
N CYS A 59 6.03 12.86 -3.07
CA CYS A 59 6.61 13.94 -3.87
C CYS A 59 8.14 13.92 -3.83
N LEU A 60 8.72 13.75 -2.64
CA LEU A 60 10.17 13.71 -2.45
C LEU A 60 10.80 12.47 -3.10
N VAL A 61 10.25 11.29 -2.85
CA VAL A 61 10.84 9.99 -3.25
C VAL A 61 10.71 9.77 -4.76
N THR A 62 9.59 10.14 -5.37
CA THR A 62 9.46 10.18 -6.84
C THR A 62 10.40 11.21 -7.47
N GLY A 63 10.80 12.22 -6.69
CA GLY A 63 11.86 13.16 -7.00
C GLY A 63 13.26 12.51 -7.13
N TYR A 64 13.58 11.50 -6.33
CA TYR A 64 14.93 10.94 -6.24
C TYR A 64 15.28 9.89 -7.29
N LYS A 65 14.31 9.08 -7.72
CA LYS A 65 14.53 8.00 -8.69
C LYS A 65 13.80 8.32 -9.98
N VAL A 66 14.54 8.61 -11.05
CA VAL A 66 13.98 8.92 -12.37
C VAL A 66 13.08 7.79 -12.87
N GLN A 67 13.44 6.53 -12.59
CA GLN A 67 12.65 5.36 -12.92
C GLN A 67 11.29 5.36 -12.20
N LEU A 68 11.29 5.69 -10.89
CA LEU A 68 10.05 5.76 -10.11
C LEU A 68 9.16 6.91 -10.60
N ARG A 69 9.76 8.05 -10.92
CA ARG A 69 9.04 9.18 -11.54
C ARG A 69 8.36 8.77 -12.84
N MET A 70 9.08 8.10 -13.72
CA MET A 70 8.53 7.62 -14.98
C MET A 70 7.45 6.55 -14.78
N ALA A 71 7.58 5.68 -13.78
CA ALA A 71 6.55 4.69 -13.44
C ALA A 71 5.24 5.35 -13.01
N VAL A 72 5.30 6.37 -12.15
CA VAL A 72 4.11 7.14 -11.73
C VAL A 72 3.48 7.87 -12.92
N ILE A 73 4.29 8.53 -13.76
CA ILE A 73 3.79 9.22 -14.98
C ILE A 73 3.06 8.24 -15.90
N ARG A 74 3.64 7.06 -16.15
CA ARG A 74 3.02 6.03 -17.01
C ARG A 74 1.73 5.49 -16.40
N ARG A 75 1.71 5.20 -15.11
CA ARG A 75 0.53 4.73 -14.40
C ARG A 75 -0.61 5.74 -14.46
N LEU A 76 -0.31 7.02 -14.24
CA LEU A 76 -1.31 8.09 -14.31
C LEU A 76 -1.90 8.20 -15.72
N ARG A 77 -1.06 8.22 -16.76
CA ARG A 77 -1.53 8.22 -18.16
C ARG A 77 -2.44 7.03 -18.46
N ALA A 78 -2.09 5.83 -17.98
CA ALA A 78 -2.89 4.64 -18.21
C ALA A 78 -4.26 4.70 -17.50
N LEU A 79 -4.33 5.33 -16.32
CA LEU A 79 -5.60 5.59 -15.64
C LEU A 79 -6.45 6.63 -16.41
N GLU A 80 -5.83 7.69 -16.91
CA GLU A 80 -6.49 8.75 -17.68
C GLU A 80 -6.97 8.27 -19.07
N SER A 81 -6.23 7.37 -19.72
CA SER A 81 -6.62 6.77 -21.01
C SER A 81 -7.61 5.62 -20.87
N GLY A 82 -7.89 5.15 -19.66
CA GLY A 82 -8.72 3.97 -19.40
C GLY A 82 -8.04 2.63 -19.69
N GLU A 83 -6.75 2.61 -20.03
CA GLU A 83 -5.95 1.37 -20.15
C GLU A 83 -5.78 0.63 -18.82
N ALA A 84 -6.04 1.32 -17.71
CA ALA A 84 -5.90 0.81 -16.37
C ALA A 84 -7.06 1.26 -15.48
N THR A 85 -7.47 0.39 -14.56
CA THR A 85 -8.43 0.71 -13.50
C THR A 85 -7.73 1.07 -12.18
N PRO A 86 -8.32 1.96 -11.35
CA PRO A 86 -7.91 2.17 -9.96
C PRO A 86 -7.92 0.87 -9.15
N TRP A 87 -7.00 0.75 -8.18
CA TRP A 87 -6.84 -0.48 -7.39
C TRP A 87 -8.06 -0.85 -6.53
N HIS A 88 -8.90 0.12 -6.15
CA HIS A 88 -10.11 -0.16 -5.36
C HIS A 88 -11.22 -0.77 -6.23
N GLU A 89 -11.39 -0.30 -7.47
CA GLU A 89 -12.35 -0.88 -8.43
C GLU A 89 -11.95 -2.30 -8.86
N GLN A 90 -10.65 -2.62 -8.84
CA GLN A 90 -10.17 -3.98 -9.11
C GLN A 90 -10.64 -5.00 -8.06
N GLN A 91 -10.85 -4.56 -6.81
CA GLN A 91 -11.34 -5.43 -5.74
C GLN A 91 -12.82 -5.78 -5.91
N ASP A 92 -13.61 -4.86 -6.49
CA ASP A 92 -15.04 -5.10 -6.75
C ASP A 92 -15.26 -6.17 -7.82
N ALA A 93 -14.42 -6.20 -8.86
CA ALA A 93 -14.47 -7.24 -9.89
C ALA A 93 -14.13 -8.63 -9.32
N ALA A 94 -13.09 -8.73 -8.48
CA ALA A 94 -12.71 -9.99 -7.83
C ALA A 94 -13.74 -10.47 -6.79
N LYS A 95 -14.51 -9.55 -6.19
CA LYS A 95 -15.61 -9.86 -5.27
C LYS A 95 -16.85 -10.36 -6.00
N ALA A 96 -17.11 -9.86 -7.22
CA ALA A 96 -18.24 -10.29 -8.04
C ALA A 96 -18.11 -11.74 -8.58
N GLU A 97 -16.87 -12.27 -8.66
CA GLU A 97 -16.61 -13.66 -9.08
C GLU A 97 -16.56 -14.68 -7.93
N GLN A 98 -16.73 -14.24 -6.67
CA GLN A 98 -16.80 -15.19 -5.57
C GLN A 98 -18.14 -15.94 -5.60
N PRO A 99 -18.14 -17.28 -5.55
CA PRO A 99 -19.38 -18.04 -5.45
C PRO A 99 -20.13 -17.58 -4.20
N GLU A 100 -21.43 -17.30 -4.33
CA GLU A 100 -22.26 -16.91 -3.19
C GLU A 100 -22.15 -17.99 -2.12
N LEU A 101 -21.54 -17.63 -0.99
CA LEU A 101 -21.44 -18.53 0.14
C LEU A 101 -22.86 -18.79 0.68
N PRO A 102 -23.19 -20.03 1.07
CA PRO A 102 -24.48 -20.33 1.68
C PRO A 102 -24.67 -19.49 2.95
N ASP A 103 -25.92 -19.15 3.26
CA ASP A 103 -26.24 -18.41 4.49
C ASP A 103 -25.93 -19.27 5.73
N PHE A 104 -24.79 -18.98 6.37
CA PHE A 104 -24.35 -19.66 7.58
C PHE A 104 -25.19 -19.33 8.83
N SER A 105 -26.13 -18.39 8.73
CA SER A 105 -27.09 -18.08 9.80
C SER A 105 -28.23 -19.10 9.85
N ASN A 106 -28.41 -19.90 8.79
CA ASN A 106 -29.40 -20.97 8.70
C ASN A 106 -28.71 -22.35 8.73
N PRO A 107 -28.66 -23.03 9.90
CA PRO A 107 -27.93 -24.30 10.04
C PRO A 107 -28.47 -25.42 9.13
N ALA A 108 -29.73 -25.35 8.70
CA ALA A 108 -30.30 -26.33 7.77
C ALA A 108 -29.81 -26.14 6.33
N GLU A 109 -29.56 -24.90 5.88
CA GLU A 109 -29.02 -24.62 4.55
C GLU A 109 -27.52 -24.90 4.46
N ALA A 110 -26.77 -24.56 5.51
CA ALA A 110 -25.36 -24.92 5.61
C ALA A 110 -25.13 -26.44 5.53
N ALA A 111 -25.99 -27.24 6.20
CA ALA A 111 -25.92 -28.70 6.14
C ALA A 111 -26.24 -29.26 4.74
N ARG A 112 -27.21 -28.67 4.03
CA ARG A 112 -27.58 -29.07 2.66
C ARG A 112 -26.46 -28.78 1.66
N ALA A 113 -25.86 -27.59 1.72
CA ALA A 113 -24.75 -27.22 0.85
C ALA A 113 -23.50 -28.11 1.06
N TRP A 114 -23.27 -28.56 2.31
CA TRP A 114 -22.19 -29.49 2.63
C TRP A 114 -22.44 -30.90 2.08
N ALA A 115 -23.68 -31.40 2.19
CA ALA A 115 -24.07 -32.69 1.61
C ALA A 115 -23.91 -32.69 0.08
N GLU A 116 -24.36 -31.64 -0.61
CA GLU A 116 -24.20 -31.49 -2.06
C GLU A 116 -22.73 -31.45 -2.49
N GLN A 117 -21.84 -30.77 -1.74
CA GLN A 117 -20.40 -30.80 -2.01
C GLN A 117 -19.80 -32.19 -1.80
N TYR A 118 -20.18 -32.91 -0.74
CA TYR A 118 -19.68 -34.24 -0.42
C TYR A 118 -20.07 -35.26 -1.51
N GLU A 119 -21.32 -35.20 -1.99
CA GLU A 119 -21.80 -36.02 -3.11
C GLU A 119 -21.06 -35.68 -4.42
N ARG A 120 -20.83 -34.40 -4.70
CA ARG A 120 -20.03 -33.95 -5.85
C ARG A 120 -18.57 -34.44 -5.80
N ALA A 121 -18.00 -34.56 -4.60
CA ALA A 121 -16.62 -34.98 -4.40
C ALA A 121 -16.43 -36.51 -4.48
N GLY A 122 -17.52 -37.30 -4.49
CA GLY A 122 -17.46 -38.76 -4.70
C GLY A 122 -16.75 -39.56 -3.58
N ILE A 123 -16.62 -39.00 -2.37
CA ILE A 123 -15.80 -39.55 -1.26
C ILE A 123 -16.46 -40.77 -0.56
N GLY A 124 -17.56 -41.31 -1.08
CA GLY A 124 -18.34 -42.38 -0.44
C GLY A 124 -18.36 -43.76 -1.13
N ARG A 125 -17.60 -44.00 -2.20
CA ARG A 125 -17.72 -45.25 -3.00
C ARG A 125 -16.41 -46.04 -3.14
N SER A 126 -15.79 -46.37 -2.01
CA SER A 126 -14.80 -47.43 -1.80
C SER A 126 -14.69 -47.55 -0.27
N ASP A 127 -15.19 -48.56 0.43
CA ASP A 127 -14.99 -49.98 0.26
C ASP A 127 -16.02 -50.72 1.12
N ALA A 128 -16.67 -51.76 0.57
CA ALA A 128 -17.17 -52.93 1.32
C ALA A 128 -17.83 -53.95 0.35
N GLU A 129 -17.03 -54.50 -0.56
CA GLU A 129 -17.23 -55.88 -1.07
C GLU A 129 -16.03 -56.69 -0.57
N ASN A 130 -16.22 -57.44 0.53
CA ASN A 130 -15.80 -58.83 0.75
C ASN A 130 -16.20 -59.29 2.17
#